data_AF-A0A7Y3E2A3-F1
#
_entry.id   AF-A0A7Y3E2A3-F1
#
_cell.length_a   1.000
_cell.length_b   1.000
_cell.length_c   1.000
_cell.angle_alpha   90.00
_cell.angle_beta   90.00
_cell.angle_gamma   90.00
#
_symmetry.space_group_name_H-M   'P 1'
#
loop_
_entity.id
_entity.type
_entity.pdbx_description
1 polymer ?
#
loop_
_entity_poly.entity_id
_entity_poly.type
_entity_poly.pdbx_seq_one_letter_code
_entity_poly.pdbx_strand_id
1 'polypeptide(L)'
;MMVARRQKRSWWLTCVAAGVLWVSGAAVPAEAQETVAIDRWLVSSPFPVDSDEDPLGIDYLGAPGEVAVLPDRGRTVAGADWKLVRRDSAAVLDLEAFREGADGPVVVYAHAYLKSLQDRTVELTWGGLECTSVEAWLNGRALAAVGRASPGSAAGVDTANRQARVRVGRGYNTLLMKAVSGDCSFGVTASVGPASATSLDGFRVQASRPYGNTRTGPAPWLIADPEAGPEPILGWKEDRLFGAGGVRVTAFAVTAIEGARFKAKTGGDEVRRRIEWLTPAEPKTVLMPLSFESLRRAVDRGEGMAVELDWDGGKWKGVLSLDPEALLTAFRSSIRLLGWTVVKGSAGPAVAGGAAIYDSEEEPHPLANLIQLPASAGTTLLGEWEVPGWLSGFTLALDIEGAPGEYRLDSVPVQGERVVLCADCRKGDRIQVVVITEGAWERFPGASIIDLPEVTVDSADQAAEWLKLIDQKGSRKFRERASATGQ
;
A
#
# COMPACT_ATOMS: atom_id res chain seq x y z
N MET A 1 29.21 -12.06 -61.89
CA MET A 1 27.99 -11.81 -62.70
C MET A 1 27.11 -10.87 -61.88
N MET A 2 27.20 -9.54 -62.03
CA MET A 2 26.54 -8.72 -63.08
C MET A 2 25.12 -9.24 -63.34
N VAL A 3 24.05 -8.48 -63.08
CA VAL A 3 23.70 -7.25 -63.78
C VAL A 3 22.92 -6.26 -62.88
N ALA A 4 23.37 -5.01 -62.90
CA ALA A 4 22.64 -3.83 -62.44
C ALA A 4 21.63 -3.36 -63.50
N ARG A 5 20.51 -2.75 -63.09
CA ARG A 5 19.81 -1.79 -63.95
C ARG A 5 19.32 -0.56 -63.18
N ARG A 6 19.98 0.55 -63.50
CA ARG A 6 19.66 1.96 -63.27
C ARG A 6 18.55 2.42 -64.21
N GLN A 7 17.62 3.24 -63.72
CA GLN A 7 16.91 4.26 -64.52
C GLN A 7 16.37 5.33 -63.54
N LYS A 8 17.06 6.47 -63.30
CA LYS A 8 17.18 7.74 -64.06
C LYS A 8 15.87 8.48 -64.36
N ARG A 9 15.82 9.71 -63.80
CA ARG A 9 15.16 10.96 -64.26
C ARG A 9 13.64 11.04 -64.01
N SER A 10 13.04 12.19 -63.68
CA SER A 10 13.44 13.60 -63.72
C SER A 10 12.62 14.45 -62.75
N TRP A 11 13.22 15.53 -62.28
CA TRP A 11 12.58 16.77 -61.82
C TRP A 11 11.33 17.16 -62.62
N TRP A 12 10.25 17.51 -61.91
CA TRP A 12 9.37 18.63 -62.24
C TRP A 12 9.06 19.39 -60.94
N LEU A 13 9.53 20.63 -60.89
CA LEU A 13 9.04 21.66 -59.98
C LEU A 13 7.60 21.98 -60.38
N THR A 14 6.68 21.99 -59.40
CA THR A 14 5.43 22.73 -59.52
C THR A 14 5.12 23.36 -58.18
N CYS A 15 5.42 24.65 -58.08
CA CYS A 15 4.94 25.52 -57.02
C CYS A 15 3.41 25.61 -57.14
N VAL A 16 2.69 25.08 -56.17
CA VAL A 16 1.30 25.47 -55.91
C VAL A 16 1.27 26.08 -54.52
N ALA A 17 1.19 27.40 -54.49
CA ALA A 17 0.83 28.15 -53.30
C ALA A 17 -0.63 27.84 -52.97
N ALA A 18 -0.85 26.97 -51.98
CA ALA A 18 -2.14 26.77 -51.35
C ALA A 18 -2.16 27.59 -50.06
N GLY A 19 -2.99 28.63 -50.04
CA GLY A 19 -3.18 29.51 -48.88
C GLY A 19 -3.60 28.72 -47.66
N VAL A 20 -2.79 28.82 -46.60
CA VAL A 20 -3.18 28.41 -45.25
C VAL A 20 -4.21 29.42 -44.76
N LEU A 21 -5.49 29.11 -44.98
CA LEU A 21 -6.60 29.71 -44.25
C LEU A 21 -6.41 29.35 -42.78
N TRP A 22 -5.94 30.32 -42.00
CA TRP A 22 -6.08 30.33 -40.55
C TRP A 22 -7.57 30.30 -40.23
N VAL A 23 -8.13 29.10 -40.09
CA VAL A 23 -9.38 28.92 -39.37
C VAL A 23 -9.03 29.18 -37.91
N SER A 24 -9.31 30.41 -37.46
CA SER A 24 -9.39 30.74 -36.04
C SER A 24 -10.39 29.77 -35.42
N GLY A 25 -9.87 28.71 -34.80
CA GLY A 25 -10.67 27.84 -33.95
C GLY A 25 -11.23 28.73 -32.85
N ALA A 26 -12.51 29.08 -32.96
CA ALA A 26 -13.24 29.60 -31.84
C ALA A 26 -13.08 28.56 -30.74
N ALA A 27 -12.30 28.90 -29.71
CA ALA A 27 -12.28 28.12 -28.49
C ALA A 27 -13.74 28.02 -28.04
N VAL A 28 -14.28 26.80 -28.09
CA VAL A 28 -15.56 26.51 -27.45
C VAL A 28 -15.42 27.09 -26.04
N PRO A 29 -16.29 28.01 -25.60
CA PRO A 29 -16.20 28.53 -24.25
C PRO A 29 -16.13 27.31 -23.33
N ALA A 30 -15.07 27.21 -22.55
CA ALA A 30 -14.98 26.20 -21.51
C ALA A 30 -16.24 26.39 -20.67
N GLU A 31 -17.23 25.52 -20.87
CA GLU A 31 -18.44 25.52 -20.06
C GLU A 31 -17.94 25.53 -18.62
N ALA A 32 -18.28 26.60 -17.89
CA ALA A 32 -17.80 26.79 -16.53
C ALA A 32 -18.08 25.48 -15.78
N GLN A 33 -17.02 24.76 -15.41
CA GLN A 33 -17.15 23.46 -14.77
C GLN A 33 -17.98 23.67 -13.51
N GLU A 34 -19.19 23.12 -13.52
CA GLU A 34 -20.14 23.31 -12.44
C GLU A 34 -19.57 22.65 -11.19
N THR A 35 -19.17 23.47 -10.23
CA THR A 35 -18.73 23.01 -8.91
C THR A 35 -19.90 23.07 -7.96
N VAL A 36 -20.06 22.03 -7.14
CA VAL A 36 -21.10 21.94 -6.11
C VAL A 36 -20.47 22.31 -4.78
N ALA A 37 -20.82 23.47 -4.25
CA ALA A 37 -20.43 23.89 -2.90
C ALA A 37 -21.02 22.95 -1.84
N ILE A 38 -20.22 22.59 -0.83
CA ILE A 38 -20.72 21.89 0.35
C ILE A 38 -21.28 22.94 1.32
N ASP A 39 -22.59 23.15 1.23
CA ASP A 39 -23.30 24.28 1.84
C ASP A 39 -24.20 23.88 3.03
N ARG A 40 -24.24 22.59 3.37
CA ARG A 40 -25.08 22.02 4.44
C ARG A 40 -24.24 21.10 5.30
N TRP A 41 -24.06 21.49 6.55
CA TRP A 41 -23.18 20.83 7.50
C TRP A 41 -23.93 20.48 8.77
N LEU A 42 -23.67 19.28 9.30
CA LEU A 42 -23.92 18.94 10.70
C LEU A 42 -22.62 19.25 11.46
N VAL A 43 -22.68 20.19 12.39
CA VAL A 43 -21.51 20.65 13.14
C VAL A 43 -21.63 20.17 14.59
N SER A 44 -20.58 19.56 15.11
CA SER A 44 -20.53 19.07 16.49
C SER A 44 -20.46 20.23 17.49
N SER A 45 -20.78 19.95 18.75
CA SER A 45 -20.27 20.75 19.88
C SER A 45 -18.73 20.78 19.85
N PRO A 46 -18.10 21.86 20.36
CA PRO A 46 -16.65 21.96 20.43
C PRO A 46 -16.08 20.99 21.47
N PHE A 47 -14.88 20.47 21.21
CA PHE A 47 -14.07 19.70 22.14
C PHE A 47 -12.86 20.54 22.56
N PRO A 48 -12.56 20.68 23.85
CA PRO A 48 -11.35 21.36 24.29
C PRO A 48 -10.10 20.56 23.87
N VAL A 49 -9.04 21.28 23.49
CA VAL A 49 -7.72 20.70 23.20
C VAL A 49 -6.86 20.81 24.45
N ASP A 50 -6.32 19.67 24.91
CA ASP A 50 -5.27 19.65 25.94
C ASP A 50 -3.90 19.92 25.28
N SER A 51 -3.06 20.74 25.92
CA SER A 51 -1.98 21.51 25.28
C SER A 51 -0.76 20.73 24.77
N ASP A 52 -0.69 19.41 24.96
CA ASP A 52 0.57 18.68 24.82
C ASP A 52 0.59 17.65 23.67
N GLU A 53 -0.55 17.36 23.05
CA GLU A 53 -0.68 16.40 21.94
C GLU A 53 -1.14 17.07 20.64
N ASP A 54 -0.86 16.45 19.48
CA ASP A 54 -1.35 16.94 18.19
C ASP A 54 -2.88 16.70 18.10
N PRO A 55 -3.71 17.75 18.14
CA PRO A 55 -5.16 17.61 18.15
C PRO A 55 -5.71 16.95 16.88
N LEU A 56 -4.99 17.02 15.75
CA LEU A 56 -5.42 16.31 14.54
C LEU A 56 -5.33 14.79 14.70
N GLY A 57 -4.36 14.28 15.46
CA GLY A 57 -4.15 12.84 15.66
C GLY A 57 -5.09 12.15 16.66
N ILE A 58 -5.90 12.91 17.42
CA ILE A 58 -6.74 12.37 18.52
C ILE A 58 -8.19 12.19 18.06
N ASP A 59 -8.76 10.98 18.08
CA ASP A 59 -10.20 10.81 17.84
C ASP A 59 -11.01 11.31 19.06
N TYR A 60 -11.63 12.49 18.93
CA TYR A 60 -12.49 13.07 19.98
C TYR A 60 -13.92 12.51 19.94
N LEU A 61 -14.29 11.76 18.91
CA LEU A 61 -15.59 11.14 18.79
C LEU A 61 -15.59 9.80 19.52
N GLY A 62 -16.56 9.59 20.40
CA GLY A 62 -16.80 8.28 21.00
C GLY A 62 -17.13 7.22 19.95
N ALA A 63 -17.18 5.95 20.35
CA ALA A 63 -17.54 4.86 19.43
C ALA A 63 -18.79 5.21 18.59
N PRO A 64 -18.74 5.06 17.24
CA PRO A 64 -17.76 4.29 16.49
C PRO A 64 -16.52 5.08 15.97
N GLY A 65 -16.31 6.33 16.41
CA GLY A 65 -15.16 7.16 16.03
C GLY A 65 -15.29 7.89 14.68
N GLU A 66 -14.25 8.62 14.31
CA GLU A 66 -14.16 9.43 13.08
C GLU A 66 -14.45 8.65 11.79
N VAL A 67 -14.07 7.37 11.75
CA VAL A 67 -14.20 6.51 10.55
C VAL A 67 -15.64 6.12 10.23
N ALA A 68 -16.54 6.16 11.21
CA ALA A 68 -17.87 5.57 11.08
C ALA A 68 -18.99 6.40 11.73
N VAL A 69 -18.69 7.64 12.17
CA VAL A 69 -19.71 8.53 12.72
C VAL A 69 -20.76 8.86 11.66
N LEU A 70 -22.03 8.79 12.06
CA LEU A 70 -23.17 9.06 11.18
C LEU A 70 -24.17 9.96 11.91
N PRO A 71 -23.88 11.26 12.03
CA PRO A 71 -24.68 12.14 12.83
C PRO A 71 -26.03 12.43 12.17
N ASP A 72 -27.04 12.59 13.02
CA ASP A 72 -28.37 13.07 12.65
C ASP A 72 -28.66 14.35 13.42
N ARG A 73 -29.41 15.26 12.78
CA ARG A 73 -29.75 16.58 13.37
C ARG A 73 -30.41 16.43 14.74
N GLY A 74 -29.90 17.15 15.73
CA GLY A 74 -30.52 17.27 17.05
C GLY A 74 -30.43 16.00 17.89
N ARG A 75 -29.47 15.13 17.59
CA ARG A 75 -29.15 13.95 18.40
C ARG A 75 -27.70 14.03 18.85
N THR A 76 -27.46 13.49 20.05
CA THR A 76 -26.11 13.20 20.52
C THR A 76 -25.64 11.91 19.86
N VAL A 77 -24.56 11.98 19.09
CA VAL A 77 -23.94 10.83 18.40
C VAL A 77 -22.45 10.90 18.64
N ALA A 78 -21.84 9.77 19.02
CA ALA A 78 -20.41 9.68 19.32
C ALA A 78 -19.95 10.71 20.37
N GLY A 79 -20.78 10.96 21.38
CA GLY A 79 -20.45 11.90 22.46
C GLY A 79 -20.63 13.39 22.14
N ALA A 80 -21.06 13.75 20.92
CA ALA A 80 -21.25 15.13 20.51
C ALA A 80 -22.70 15.44 20.10
N ASP A 81 -23.15 16.66 20.37
CA ASP A 81 -24.42 17.18 19.84
C ASP A 81 -24.22 17.80 18.45
N TRP A 82 -25.11 17.48 17.51
CA TRP A 82 -24.96 17.89 16.11
C TRP A 82 -26.00 18.92 15.67
N LYS A 83 -25.53 20.11 15.29
CA LYS A 83 -26.33 21.24 14.82
C LYS A 83 -26.24 21.40 13.31
N LEU A 84 -27.38 21.57 12.66
CA LEU A 84 -27.42 21.86 11.23
C LEU A 84 -27.07 23.34 10.98
N VAL A 85 -26.03 23.58 10.18
CA VAL A 85 -25.65 24.88 9.64
C VAL A 85 -25.83 24.85 8.12
N ARG A 86 -26.46 25.89 7.57
CA ARG A 86 -26.70 26.06 6.13
C ARG A 86 -26.16 27.40 5.66
N ARG A 87 -25.46 27.40 4.54
CA ARG A 87 -24.91 28.60 3.89
C ARG A 87 -25.18 28.50 2.40
N ASP A 88 -26.41 28.84 1.98
CA ASP A 88 -26.93 28.59 0.63
C ASP A 88 -25.90 28.86 -0.49
N SER A 89 -25.38 27.76 -1.08
CA SER A 89 -24.37 27.77 -2.15
C SER A 89 -22.98 28.34 -1.82
N ALA A 90 -22.67 28.63 -0.55
CA ALA A 90 -21.33 29.00 -0.13
C ALA A 90 -20.55 27.75 0.31
N ALA A 91 -19.36 27.57 -0.25
CA ALA A 91 -18.45 26.48 0.13
C ALA A 91 -17.83 26.69 1.52
N VAL A 92 -17.85 27.93 2.01
CA VAL A 92 -17.25 28.36 3.28
C VAL A 92 -18.23 28.17 4.44
N LEU A 93 -17.76 27.49 5.47
CA LEU A 93 -18.40 27.33 6.78
C LEU A 93 -17.56 28.04 7.85
N ASP A 94 -18.09 29.15 8.33
CA ASP A 94 -17.59 29.84 9.52
C ASP A 94 -17.99 29.08 10.80
N LEU A 95 -17.00 28.78 11.63
CA LEU A 95 -17.11 28.02 12.88
C LEU A 95 -16.87 28.87 14.14
N GLU A 96 -16.69 30.19 14.02
CA GLU A 96 -16.38 31.07 15.17
C GLU A 96 -17.39 30.97 16.30
N ALA A 97 -18.68 30.89 15.96
CA ALA A 97 -19.75 30.76 16.95
C ALA A 97 -19.68 29.47 17.77
N PHE A 98 -18.89 28.48 17.37
CA PHE A 98 -18.67 27.23 18.11
C PHE A 98 -17.48 27.31 19.06
N ARG A 99 -16.67 28.36 19.00
CA ARG A 99 -15.57 28.63 19.93
C ARG A 99 -16.02 29.39 21.18
N GLU A 100 -17.19 30.05 21.13
CA GLU A 100 -17.67 30.92 22.21
C GLU A 100 -17.64 30.24 23.59
N GLY A 101 -16.85 30.81 24.51
CA GLY A 101 -16.74 30.34 25.89
C GLY A 101 -15.60 29.36 26.19
N ALA A 102 -14.76 29.01 25.21
CA ALA A 102 -13.55 28.23 25.44
C ALA A 102 -12.32 29.12 25.69
N ASP A 103 -11.54 28.81 26.73
CA ASP A 103 -10.32 29.53 27.12
C ASP A 103 -9.05 29.09 26.33
N GLY A 104 -9.23 28.40 25.20
CA GLY A 104 -8.13 27.85 24.39
C GLY A 104 -8.58 27.28 23.05
N PRO A 105 -7.68 26.58 22.33
CA PRO A 105 -8.01 25.91 21.08
C PRO A 105 -9.11 24.86 21.28
N VAL A 106 -9.98 24.76 20.28
CA VAL A 106 -11.06 23.78 20.23
C VAL A 106 -11.00 22.97 18.95
N VAL A 107 -11.49 21.74 19.03
CA VAL A 107 -11.78 20.89 17.88
C VAL A 107 -13.28 20.92 17.59
N VAL A 108 -13.64 21.11 16.33
CA VAL A 108 -15.01 20.99 15.85
C VAL A 108 -15.06 20.07 14.65
N TYR A 109 -16.05 19.18 14.61
CA TYR A 109 -16.33 18.33 13.46
C TYR A 109 -17.45 18.92 12.60
N ALA A 110 -17.22 18.98 11.30
CA ALA A 110 -18.21 19.34 10.30
C ALA A 110 -18.49 18.13 9.39
N HIS A 111 -19.72 17.62 9.40
CA HIS A 111 -20.14 16.45 8.65
C HIS A 111 -21.16 16.82 7.56
N ALA A 112 -20.97 16.32 6.34
CA ALA A 112 -21.90 16.48 5.23
C ALA A 112 -22.25 15.14 4.57
N TYR A 113 -23.50 15.01 4.11
CA TYR A 113 -23.91 13.88 3.28
C TYR A 113 -23.85 14.25 1.81
N LEU A 114 -23.14 13.46 1.02
CA LEU A 114 -22.99 13.65 -0.43
C LEU A 114 -23.78 12.56 -1.16
N LYS A 115 -24.89 12.93 -1.81
CA LYS A 115 -25.74 12.01 -2.54
C LYS A 115 -25.38 11.99 -4.02
N SER A 116 -25.08 10.80 -4.56
CA SER A 116 -24.86 10.60 -6.00
C SER A 116 -25.85 9.59 -6.58
N LEU A 117 -26.29 9.80 -7.83
CA LEU A 117 -27.18 8.85 -8.53
C LEU A 117 -26.45 7.63 -9.09
N GLN A 118 -25.14 7.71 -9.25
CA GLN A 118 -24.30 6.65 -9.80
C GLN A 118 -22.90 6.70 -9.17
N ASP A 119 -22.18 5.59 -9.23
CA ASP A 119 -20.76 5.58 -8.90
C ASP A 119 -19.99 6.50 -9.85
N ARG A 120 -19.15 7.39 -9.32
CA ARG A 120 -18.34 8.29 -10.15
C ARG A 120 -17.08 8.74 -9.42
N THR A 121 -16.10 9.20 -10.18
CA THR A 121 -14.93 9.92 -9.66
C THR A 121 -15.21 11.41 -9.73
N VAL A 122 -14.97 12.11 -8.62
CA VAL A 122 -15.12 13.55 -8.49
C VAL A 122 -13.81 14.16 -8.00
N GLU A 123 -13.67 15.46 -8.20
CA GLU A 123 -12.61 16.24 -7.61
C GLU A 123 -13.16 16.87 -6.34
N LEU A 124 -12.58 16.53 -5.19
CA LEU A 124 -12.95 17.12 -3.92
C LEU A 124 -11.88 18.14 -3.54
N THR A 125 -12.32 19.36 -3.27
CA THR A 125 -11.48 20.42 -2.71
C THR A 125 -11.93 20.71 -1.30
N TRP A 126 -11.01 20.79 -0.35
CA TRP A 126 -11.30 21.10 1.05
C TRP A 126 -10.15 21.86 1.70
N GLY A 127 -10.42 22.62 2.76
CA GLY A 127 -9.38 23.38 3.47
C GLY A 127 -9.91 24.01 4.75
N GLY A 128 -9.00 24.50 5.58
CA GLY A 128 -9.32 25.39 6.70
C GLY A 128 -9.31 26.85 6.25
N LEU A 129 -9.96 27.72 7.01
CA LEU A 129 -9.85 29.16 6.86
C LEU A 129 -8.64 29.67 7.63
N GLU A 130 -7.87 30.60 7.03
CA GLU A 130 -6.73 31.30 7.63
C GLU A 130 -5.67 30.39 8.27
N CYS A 131 -5.76 30.13 9.57
CA CYS A 131 -4.87 29.31 10.39
C CYS A 131 -5.59 28.09 11.00
N THR A 132 -6.81 27.78 10.55
CA THR A 132 -7.53 26.56 10.91
C THR A 132 -6.83 25.35 10.30
N SER A 133 -6.32 24.45 11.14
CA SER A 133 -5.79 23.16 10.68
C SER A 133 -6.94 22.18 10.46
N VAL A 134 -6.86 21.39 9.39
CA VAL A 134 -7.94 20.47 9.02
C VAL A 134 -7.46 19.08 8.65
N GLU A 135 -8.23 18.08 9.09
CA GLU A 135 -8.23 16.74 8.55
C GLU A 135 -9.62 16.39 8.02
N ALA A 136 -9.69 15.52 7.01
CA ALA A 136 -10.95 15.18 6.38
C ALA A 136 -11.01 13.70 6.02
N TRP A 137 -12.21 13.12 6.12
CA TRP A 137 -12.51 11.75 5.77
C TRP A 137 -13.66 11.68 4.78
N LEU A 138 -13.51 10.90 3.72
CA LEU A 138 -14.61 10.56 2.81
C LEU A 138 -14.97 9.09 2.98
N ASN A 139 -16.20 8.79 3.38
CA ASN A 139 -16.67 7.44 3.66
C ASN A 139 -15.73 6.70 4.65
N GLY A 140 -15.26 7.40 5.68
CA GLY A 140 -14.34 6.87 6.69
C GLY A 140 -12.86 6.85 6.30
N ARG A 141 -12.50 7.18 5.05
CA ARG A 141 -11.11 7.22 4.60
C ARG A 141 -10.50 8.60 4.80
N ALA A 142 -9.42 8.68 5.59
CA ALA A 142 -8.61 9.89 5.69
C ALA A 142 -8.12 10.34 4.31
N LEU A 143 -8.33 11.62 4.00
CA LEU A 143 -7.95 12.24 2.74
C LEU A 143 -6.50 12.73 2.73
N ALA A 144 -5.83 12.76 3.88
CA ALA A 144 -4.42 13.12 4.00
C ALA A 144 -3.51 12.28 3.09
N ALA A 145 -3.82 10.99 2.92
CA ALA A 145 -3.04 10.08 2.09
C ALA A 145 -3.20 10.28 0.57
N VAL A 146 -4.19 11.07 0.13
CA VAL A 146 -4.51 11.26 -1.31
C VAL A 146 -4.59 12.71 -1.74
N GLY A 147 -4.66 13.63 -0.78
CA GLY A 147 -4.69 15.06 -1.03
C GLY A 147 -3.35 15.56 -1.55
N ARG A 148 -3.39 16.32 -2.64
CA ARG A 148 -2.26 17.16 -3.06
C ARG A 148 -2.56 18.60 -2.66
N ALA A 149 -1.52 19.37 -2.35
CA ALA A 149 -1.65 20.81 -2.24
C ALA A 149 -2.16 21.37 -3.58
N SER A 150 -3.13 22.29 -3.54
CA SER A 150 -3.66 22.88 -4.77
C SER A 150 -2.55 23.61 -5.54
N PRO A 151 -2.52 23.53 -6.88
CA PRO A 151 -1.55 24.28 -7.69
C PRO A 151 -1.62 25.78 -7.35
N GLY A 152 -0.51 26.35 -6.87
CA GLY A 152 -0.42 27.76 -6.50
C GLY A 152 -0.55 28.07 -5.00
N SER A 153 -0.81 27.09 -4.14
CA SER A 153 -0.65 27.28 -2.69
C SER A 153 0.83 27.29 -2.31
N ALA A 154 1.28 28.31 -1.58
CA ALA A 154 2.65 28.37 -1.07
C ALA A 154 2.95 27.13 -0.22
N ALA A 155 4.04 26.43 -0.52
CA ALA A 155 4.48 25.28 0.25
C ALA A 155 4.81 25.73 1.69
N GLY A 156 4.18 25.10 2.69
CA GLY A 156 4.53 25.28 4.10
C GLY A 156 3.46 25.90 5.01
N VAL A 157 2.23 26.16 4.51
CA VAL A 157 1.11 26.55 5.39
C VAL A 157 0.01 25.49 5.31
N ASP A 158 -0.31 24.88 6.46
CA ASP A 158 -1.26 23.76 6.60
C ASP A 158 -2.74 24.15 6.35
N THR A 159 -2.98 25.38 5.91
CA THR A 159 -4.31 25.94 5.62
C THR A 159 -4.59 26.07 4.13
N ALA A 160 -3.67 25.62 3.28
CA ALA A 160 -3.89 25.54 1.86
C ALA A 160 -5.06 24.62 1.53
N ASN A 161 -5.94 25.04 0.62
CA ASN A 161 -6.94 24.16 0.03
C ASN A 161 -6.24 22.92 -0.56
N ARG A 162 -6.63 21.75 -0.08
CA ARG A 162 -6.22 20.44 -0.56
C ARG A 162 -7.20 19.97 -1.62
N GLN A 163 -6.69 19.20 -2.56
CA GLN A 163 -7.48 18.66 -3.67
C GLN A 163 -7.17 17.18 -3.86
N ALA A 164 -8.20 16.36 -4.05
CA ALA A 164 -8.05 14.95 -4.36
C ALA A 164 -9.10 14.47 -5.35
N ARG A 165 -8.69 13.58 -6.25
CA ARG A 165 -9.62 12.79 -7.05
C ARG A 165 -10.11 11.63 -6.20
N VAL A 166 -11.41 11.62 -5.91
CA VAL A 166 -12.03 10.66 -5.00
C VAL A 166 -13.19 9.96 -5.68
N ARG A 167 -13.47 8.72 -5.28
CA ARG A 167 -14.62 7.96 -5.77
C ARG A 167 -15.79 8.10 -4.80
N VAL A 168 -16.94 8.49 -5.32
CA VAL A 168 -18.21 8.51 -4.62
C VAL A 168 -19.12 7.41 -5.17
N GLY A 169 -19.83 6.74 -4.27
CA GLY A 169 -20.78 5.70 -4.60
C GLY A 169 -22.16 6.22 -4.94
N ARG A 170 -22.94 5.43 -5.68
CA ARG A 170 -24.38 5.59 -5.78
C ARG A 170 -25.01 5.55 -4.39
N GLY A 171 -25.86 6.54 -4.11
CA GLY A 171 -26.52 6.70 -2.82
C GLY A 171 -25.84 7.78 -1.99
N TYR A 172 -25.86 7.60 -0.67
CA TYR A 172 -25.29 8.53 0.29
C TYR A 172 -23.81 8.23 0.49
N ASN A 173 -22.99 9.27 0.59
CA ASN A 173 -21.58 9.23 0.99
C ASN A 173 -21.42 10.20 2.16
N THR A 174 -20.39 10.03 2.97
CA THR A 174 -20.10 10.90 4.11
C THR A 174 -18.81 11.66 3.88
N LEU A 175 -18.83 12.96 4.14
CA LEU A 175 -17.64 13.77 4.30
C LEU A 175 -17.62 14.24 5.76
N LEU A 176 -16.57 13.89 6.49
CA LEU A 176 -16.27 14.42 7.81
C LEU A 176 -15.06 15.33 7.68
N MET A 177 -15.09 16.51 8.28
CA MET A 177 -13.95 17.39 8.45
C MET A 177 -13.75 17.66 9.93
N LYS A 178 -12.53 17.51 10.42
CA LYS A 178 -12.09 17.90 11.74
C LYS A 178 -11.32 19.19 11.60
N ALA A 179 -11.73 20.21 12.34
CA ALA A 179 -11.14 21.53 12.28
C ALA A 179 -10.62 21.90 13.67
N VAL A 180 -9.37 22.33 13.74
CA VAL A 180 -8.70 22.80 14.96
C VAL A 180 -8.59 24.32 14.87
N SER A 181 -9.14 25.03 15.85
CA SER A 181 -9.07 26.50 15.88
C SER A 181 -7.66 26.97 16.22
N GLY A 182 -7.18 28.01 15.53
CA GLY A 182 -6.00 28.78 15.92
C GLY A 182 -6.36 30.17 16.47
N ASP A 183 -5.39 31.07 16.48
CA ASP A 183 -5.53 32.46 16.94
C ASP A 183 -6.13 33.42 15.88
N CYS A 184 -6.85 32.89 14.90
CA CYS A 184 -7.39 33.61 13.75
C CYS A 184 -8.82 33.12 13.42
N SER A 185 -9.36 33.54 12.26
CA SER A 185 -10.69 33.12 11.81
C SER A 185 -10.81 31.60 11.70
N PHE A 186 -11.78 31.05 12.40
CA PHE A 186 -12.02 29.62 12.52
C PHE A 186 -13.11 29.15 11.54
N GLY A 187 -12.75 28.24 10.65
CA GLY A 187 -13.73 27.64 9.75
C GLY A 187 -13.14 26.70 8.73
N VAL A 188 -14.02 26.13 7.90
CA VAL A 188 -13.65 25.20 6.83
C VAL A 188 -14.25 25.62 5.49
N THR A 189 -13.69 25.12 4.41
CA THR A 189 -14.26 25.22 3.07
C THR A 189 -14.24 23.87 2.40
N ALA A 190 -15.29 23.54 1.64
CA ALA A 190 -15.26 22.37 0.77
C ALA A 190 -16.20 22.49 -0.45
N SER A 191 -15.77 21.91 -1.56
CA SER A 191 -16.54 21.84 -2.80
C SER A 191 -16.23 20.56 -3.59
N VAL A 192 -17.17 20.16 -4.43
CA VAL A 192 -17.04 19.02 -5.34
C VAL A 192 -17.06 19.52 -6.78
N GLY A 193 -16.00 19.26 -7.53
CA GLY A 193 -15.88 19.49 -8.96
C GLY A 193 -15.89 18.19 -9.78
N PRO A 194 -16.06 18.29 -11.09
CA PRO A 194 -15.96 17.13 -11.97
C PRO A 194 -14.48 16.72 -12.15
N ALA A 195 -14.14 15.44 -11.98
CA ALA A 195 -12.76 14.96 -12.18
C ALA A 195 -12.32 14.86 -13.65
N SER A 196 -13.28 14.95 -14.59
CA SER A 196 -13.10 14.88 -16.04
C SER A 196 -14.30 15.57 -16.73
N ALA A 197 -14.55 15.34 -18.02
CA ALA A 197 -15.76 15.83 -18.71
C ALA A 197 -17.09 15.23 -18.19
N THR A 198 -17.06 14.52 -17.05
CA THR A 198 -18.24 13.89 -16.45
C THR A 198 -19.00 14.93 -15.64
N SER A 199 -20.25 15.19 -16.04
CA SER A 199 -21.16 16.10 -15.32
C SER A 199 -21.39 15.69 -13.85
N LEU A 200 -21.63 16.69 -13.00
CA LEU A 200 -22.11 16.49 -11.62
C LEU A 200 -23.63 16.32 -11.54
N ASP A 201 -24.32 16.08 -12.66
CA ASP A 201 -25.76 15.84 -12.70
C ASP A 201 -26.21 14.80 -11.68
N GLY A 202 -27.20 15.20 -10.87
CA GLY A 202 -27.76 14.37 -9.80
C GLY A 202 -26.90 14.26 -8.54
N PHE A 203 -25.74 14.92 -8.47
CA PHE A 203 -24.97 15.07 -7.24
C PHE A 203 -25.62 16.14 -6.35
N ARG A 204 -25.79 15.84 -5.06
CA ARG A 204 -26.46 16.75 -4.12
C ARG A 204 -25.84 16.68 -2.74
N VAL A 205 -25.68 17.83 -2.10
CA VAL A 205 -25.30 17.94 -0.69
C VAL A 205 -26.57 17.91 0.16
N GLN A 206 -26.61 17.04 1.18
CA GLN A 206 -27.77 16.84 2.04
C GLN A 206 -27.40 17.01 3.52
N ALA A 207 -28.34 17.56 4.27
CA ALA A 207 -28.24 17.77 5.71
C ALA A 207 -28.58 16.52 6.53
N SER A 208 -29.17 15.51 5.90
CA SER A 208 -29.58 14.26 6.53
C SER A 208 -29.74 13.16 5.49
N ARG A 209 -29.82 11.93 5.99
CA ARG A 209 -30.18 10.73 5.24
C ARG A 209 -31.54 10.20 5.71
N PRO A 210 -32.19 9.30 4.94
CA PRO A 210 -33.35 8.58 5.42
C PRO A 210 -33.02 7.86 6.74
N TYR A 211 -33.91 7.97 7.72
CA TYR A 211 -33.73 7.32 9.01
C TYR A 211 -33.49 5.81 8.84
N GLY A 212 -32.52 5.27 9.58
CA GLY A 212 -32.13 3.86 9.52
C GLY A 212 -31.29 3.47 8.30
N ASN A 213 -31.08 4.37 7.33
CA ASN A 213 -30.17 4.08 6.22
C ASN A 213 -28.71 4.24 6.67
N THR A 214 -28.10 3.14 7.11
CA THR A 214 -26.70 3.11 7.52
C THR A 214 -25.73 3.00 6.34
N ARG A 215 -26.23 2.77 5.11
CA ARG A 215 -25.38 2.60 3.93
C ARG A 215 -24.83 3.95 3.48
N THR A 216 -23.54 4.12 3.65
CA THR A 216 -22.77 5.27 3.17
C THR A 216 -21.57 4.80 2.36
N GLY A 217 -21.30 5.48 1.25
CA GLY A 217 -20.23 5.12 0.33
C GLY A 217 -20.66 4.21 -0.81
N PRO A 218 -19.74 3.91 -1.75
CA PRO A 218 -19.95 2.88 -2.77
C PRO A 218 -20.23 1.52 -2.13
N ALA A 219 -20.76 0.58 -2.93
CA ALA A 219 -20.75 -0.83 -2.54
C ALA A 219 -19.33 -1.24 -2.09
N PRO A 220 -19.18 -2.22 -1.18
CA PRO A 220 -17.87 -2.71 -0.74
C PRO A 220 -16.97 -2.91 -1.95
N TRP A 221 -15.86 -2.19 -1.98
CA TRP A 221 -14.89 -2.35 -3.04
C TRP A 221 -13.49 -2.39 -2.48
N LEU A 222 -12.70 -3.29 -3.03
CA LEU A 222 -11.28 -3.39 -2.72
C LEU A 222 -10.51 -2.63 -3.80
N ILE A 223 -9.57 -1.79 -3.37
CA ILE A 223 -8.52 -1.29 -4.25
C ILE A 223 -7.24 -2.03 -3.86
N ALA A 224 -6.62 -2.71 -4.83
CA ALA A 224 -5.21 -2.99 -4.72
C ALA A 224 -4.45 -1.73 -5.14
N ASP A 225 -3.58 -1.25 -4.26
CA ASP A 225 -2.69 -0.14 -4.55
C ASP A 225 -1.84 -0.50 -5.78
N PRO A 226 -1.76 0.35 -6.82
CA PRO A 226 -0.87 0.11 -7.94
C PRO A 226 0.60 -0.04 -7.53
N GLU A 227 1.01 0.53 -6.39
CA GLU A 227 2.38 0.43 -5.84
C GLU A 227 2.63 -0.87 -5.07
N ALA A 228 2.01 -1.97 -5.50
CA ALA A 228 2.36 -3.30 -5.02
C ALA A 228 3.73 -3.72 -5.59
N GLY A 229 4.78 -3.41 -4.84
CA GLY A 229 6.13 -3.90 -5.10
C GLY A 229 6.39 -5.27 -4.47
N PRO A 230 7.44 -5.98 -4.89
CA PRO A 230 7.98 -7.05 -4.06
C PRO A 230 8.39 -6.44 -2.72
N GLU A 231 7.85 -6.95 -1.62
CA GLU A 231 8.41 -6.66 -0.31
C GLU A 231 9.86 -7.17 -0.33
N PRO A 232 10.84 -6.46 0.26
CA PRO A 232 12.26 -6.80 0.17
C PRO A 232 12.61 -8.01 1.06
N ILE A 233 11.85 -9.10 0.93
CA ILE A 233 11.91 -10.30 1.74
C ILE A 233 12.08 -11.48 0.80
N LEU A 234 13.19 -12.19 0.96
CA LEU A 234 13.38 -13.52 0.42
C LEU A 234 13.25 -14.57 1.52
N GLY A 235 12.74 -15.73 1.14
CA GLY A 235 12.70 -16.92 1.95
C GLY A 235 13.33 -18.11 1.24
N TRP A 236 14.02 -18.94 2.00
CA TRP A 236 14.61 -20.19 1.52
C TRP A 236 13.94 -21.37 2.22
N LYS A 237 13.27 -22.21 1.44
CA LYS A 237 12.65 -23.45 1.89
C LYS A 237 13.06 -24.58 0.95
N GLU A 238 13.50 -25.70 1.51
CA GLU A 238 13.96 -26.87 0.73
C GLU A 238 15.06 -26.46 -0.27
N ASP A 239 14.85 -26.67 -1.57
CA ASP A 239 15.78 -26.33 -2.66
C ASP A 239 15.40 -25.04 -3.41
N ARG A 240 14.51 -24.22 -2.84
CA ARG A 240 13.89 -23.07 -3.52
C ARG A 240 14.01 -21.75 -2.77
N LEU A 241 14.19 -20.69 -3.55
CA LEU A 241 14.02 -19.31 -3.12
C LEU A 241 12.62 -18.80 -3.49
N PHE A 242 12.00 -18.14 -2.53
CA PHE A 242 10.72 -17.47 -2.66
C PHE A 242 10.90 -15.98 -2.38
N GLY A 243 10.26 -15.13 -3.18
CA GLY A 243 10.05 -13.73 -2.86
C GLY A 243 8.60 -13.47 -2.50
N ALA A 244 8.33 -12.37 -1.80
CA ALA A 244 6.97 -11.93 -1.52
C ALA A 244 6.54 -10.84 -2.50
N GLY A 245 5.58 -11.12 -3.37
CA GLY A 245 4.82 -10.06 -4.03
C GLY A 245 3.88 -9.42 -3.01
N GLY A 246 4.14 -8.19 -2.58
CA GLY A 246 3.29 -7.49 -1.62
C GLY A 246 2.12 -6.83 -2.34
N VAL A 247 0.90 -7.33 -2.15
CA VAL A 247 -0.31 -6.64 -2.63
C VAL A 247 -0.84 -5.80 -1.48
N ARG A 248 -0.63 -4.49 -1.52
CA ARG A 248 -1.27 -3.58 -0.57
C ARG A 248 -2.73 -3.39 -0.98
N VAL A 249 -3.64 -3.71 -0.07
CA VAL A 249 -5.08 -3.69 -0.34
C VAL A 249 -5.74 -2.80 0.67
N THR A 250 -6.64 -1.94 0.21
CA THR A 250 -7.51 -1.18 1.09
C THR A 250 -8.95 -1.56 0.80
N ALA A 251 -9.66 -1.99 1.84
CA ALA A 251 -11.09 -2.22 1.79
C ALA A 251 -11.86 -0.94 2.02
N PHE A 252 -12.84 -0.67 1.16
CA PHE A 252 -13.74 0.46 1.31
C PHE A 252 -15.16 -0.09 1.48
N ALA A 253 -15.58 -0.19 2.74
CA ALA A 253 -16.88 -0.69 3.14
C ALA A 253 -17.29 -0.05 4.48
N VAL A 254 -18.57 -0.14 4.83
CA VAL A 254 -19.06 0.32 6.15
C VAL A 254 -18.70 -0.69 7.25
N THR A 255 -18.59 -1.96 6.87
CA THR A 255 -18.24 -3.09 7.74
C THR A 255 -17.03 -3.79 7.16
N ALA A 256 -16.33 -4.57 7.99
CA ALA A 256 -15.24 -5.41 7.52
C ALA A 256 -15.70 -6.33 6.37
N ILE A 257 -14.83 -6.51 5.38
CA ILE A 257 -15.09 -7.43 4.26
C ILE A 257 -14.60 -8.80 4.66
N GLU A 258 -15.53 -9.75 4.71
CA GLU A 258 -15.27 -11.13 5.05
C GLU A 258 -14.81 -11.96 3.85
N GLY A 259 -13.83 -12.83 4.09
CA GLY A 259 -13.48 -13.92 3.17
C GLY A 259 -12.97 -13.50 1.81
N ALA A 260 -12.33 -12.32 1.69
CA ALA A 260 -11.73 -11.86 0.44
C ALA A 260 -10.68 -12.85 -0.08
N ARG A 261 -10.80 -13.24 -1.35
CA ARG A 261 -9.92 -14.18 -2.04
C ARG A 261 -8.98 -13.42 -2.97
N PHE A 262 -7.72 -13.76 -2.90
CA PHE A 262 -6.62 -13.21 -3.67
C PHE A 262 -6.06 -14.28 -4.57
N LYS A 263 -5.78 -13.91 -5.81
CA LYS A 263 -5.07 -14.74 -6.77
C LYS A 263 -4.00 -13.89 -7.42
N ALA A 264 -2.75 -14.26 -7.27
CA ALA A 264 -1.64 -13.62 -7.97
C ALA A 264 -1.04 -14.60 -8.97
N LYS A 265 -0.70 -14.10 -10.16
CA LYS A 265 -0.03 -14.88 -11.21
C LYS A 265 1.10 -14.06 -11.81
N THR A 266 2.29 -14.64 -11.85
CA THR A 266 3.45 -14.02 -12.50
C THR A 266 4.49 -15.09 -12.87
N GLY A 267 5.24 -14.89 -13.95
CA GLY A 267 6.37 -15.76 -14.31
C GLY A 267 6.06 -17.24 -14.58
N GLY A 268 4.77 -17.64 -14.55
CA GLY A 268 4.31 -19.04 -14.63
C GLY A 268 3.73 -19.58 -13.32
N ASP A 269 4.01 -18.94 -12.19
CA ASP A 269 3.46 -19.31 -10.88
C ASP A 269 2.09 -18.69 -10.66
N GLU A 270 1.24 -19.42 -9.93
CA GLU A 270 -0.06 -18.96 -9.44
C GLU A 270 -0.15 -19.21 -7.93
N VAL A 271 -0.56 -18.21 -7.18
CA VAL A 271 -0.75 -18.28 -5.73
C VAL A 271 -2.14 -17.80 -5.40
N ARG A 272 -2.83 -18.51 -4.50
CA ARG A 272 -4.12 -18.13 -3.97
C ARG A 272 -4.03 -17.90 -2.47
N ARG A 273 -4.79 -16.93 -1.98
CA ARG A 273 -4.92 -16.63 -0.55
C ARG A 273 -6.34 -16.26 -0.23
N ARG A 274 -6.78 -16.60 0.98
CA ARG A 274 -7.98 -16.04 1.59
C ARG A 274 -7.59 -15.14 2.75
N ILE A 275 -8.24 -13.99 2.84
CA ILE A 275 -8.18 -13.11 4.00
C ILE A 275 -9.54 -13.18 4.67
N GLU A 276 -9.55 -13.59 5.93
CA GLU A 276 -10.78 -13.70 6.70
C GLU A 276 -11.47 -12.35 6.84
N TRP A 277 -10.70 -11.30 7.17
CA TRP A 277 -11.22 -9.97 7.44
C TRP A 277 -10.32 -8.88 6.86
N LEU A 278 -10.92 -7.96 6.13
CA LEU A 278 -10.33 -6.68 5.76
C LEU A 278 -11.08 -5.56 6.48
N THR A 279 -10.42 -4.94 7.46
CA THR A 279 -10.94 -3.76 8.15
C THR A 279 -11.08 -2.61 7.17
N PRO A 280 -12.20 -1.88 7.17
CA PRO A 280 -12.36 -0.72 6.29
C PRO A 280 -11.30 0.35 6.53
N ALA A 281 -10.87 0.99 5.45
CA ALA A 281 -9.90 2.09 5.42
C ALA A 281 -8.49 1.79 6.01
N GLU A 282 -8.26 0.62 6.59
CA GLU A 282 -6.94 0.16 7.02
C GLU A 282 -6.25 -0.59 5.86
N PRO A 283 -5.16 -0.06 5.30
CA PRO A 283 -4.39 -0.78 4.30
C PRO A 283 -3.79 -2.05 4.91
N LYS A 284 -3.99 -3.18 4.23
CA LYS A 284 -3.39 -4.47 4.60
C LYS A 284 -2.49 -4.94 3.47
N THR A 285 -1.24 -5.26 3.80
CA THR A 285 -0.32 -5.90 2.85
C THR A 285 -0.55 -7.40 2.85
N VAL A 286 -0.85 -7.95 1.68
CA VAL A 286 -1.04 -9.37 1.43
C VAL A 286 0.20 -9.90 0.76
N LEU A 287 0.97 -10.74 1.46
CA LEU A 287 2.17 -11.35 0.90
C LEU A 287 1.76 -12.53 0.00
N MET A 288 2.18 -12.48 -1.25
CA MET A 288 1.97 -13.53 -2.25
C MET A 288 3.31 -14.21 -2.53
N PRO A 289 3.59 -15.37 -1.91
CA PRO A 289 4.88 -16.05 -2.01
C PRO A 289 5.04 -16.69 -3.37
N LEU A 290 5.87 -16.09 -4.20
CA LEU A 290 6.15 -16.51 -5.57
C LEU A 290 7.60 -16.98 -5.64
N SER A 291 7.92 -17.92 -6.53
CA SER A 291 9.33 -18.30 -6.67
C SER A 291 10.14 -17.11 -7.15
N PHE A 292 11.37 -16.99 -6.64
CA PHE A 292 12.31 -15.96 -7.10
C PHE A 292 12.53 -16.04 -8.61
N GLU A 293 12.54 -17.26 -9.15
CA GLU A 293 12.61 -17.52 -10.59
C GLU A 293 11.48 -16.84 -11.37
N SER A 294 10.23 -17.01 -10.93
CA SER A 294 9.07 -16.43 -11.58
C SER A 294 9.07 -14.91 -11.51
N LEU A 295 9.41 -14.34 -10.34
CA LEU A 295 9.55 -12.88 -10.17
C LEU A 295 10.62 -12.31 -11.11
N ARG A 296 11.81 -12.93 -11.14
CA ARG A 296 12.91 -12.51 -12.01
C ARG A 296 12.55 -12.61 -13.49
N ARG A 297 11.92 -13.70 -13.93
CA ARG A 297 11.46 -13.87 -15.32
C ARG A 297 10.42 -12.82 -15.71
N ALA A 298 9.52 -12.46 -14.79
CA ALA A 298 8.54 -11.43 -15.05
C ALA A 298 9.22 -10.06 -15.23
N VAL A 299 10.16 -9.70 -14.35
CA VAL A 299 11.00 -8.50 -14.50
C VAL A 299 11.75 -8.49 -15.83
N ASP A 300 12.40 -9.59 -16.21
CA ASP A 300 13.14 -9.71 -17.48
C ASP A 300 12.25 -9.51 -18.71
N ARG A 301 10.99 -9.93 -18.64
CA ARG A 301 9.99 -9.77 -19.71
C ARG A 301 9.24 -8.43 -19.66
N GLY A 302 9.51 -7.58 -18.66
CA GLY A 302 8.71 -6.38 -18.39
C GLY A 302 7.24 -6.70 -18.04
N GLU A 303 6.98 -7.90 -17.53
CA GLU A 303 5.67 -8.34 -17.09
C GLU A 303 5.45 -7.95 -15.62
N GLY A 304 4.25 -7.45 -15.31
CA GLY A 304 3.81 -7.27 -13.92
C GLY A 304 3.24 -8.55 -13.31
N MET A 305 2.81 -8.44 -12.06
CA MET A 305 2.05 -9.47 -11.35
C MET A 305 0.56 -9.27 -11.61
N ALA A 306 -0.07 -10.20 -12.33
CA ALA A 306 -1.52 -10.19 -12.51
C ALA A 306 -2.21 -10.60 -11.22
N VAL A 307 -3.07 -9.72 -10.67
CA VAL A 307 -3.76 -9.96 -9.41
C VAL A 307 -5.27 -9.90 -9.64
N GLU A 308 -5.98 -10.91 -9.12
CA GLU A 308 -7.42 -10.94 -9.00
C GLU A 308 -7.82 -10.94 -7.52
N LEU A 309 -8.72 -10.04 -7.15
CA LEU A 309 -9.36 -9.97 -5.83
C LEU A 309 -10.84 -10.27 -6.00
N ASP A 310 -11.39 -11.12 -5.16
CA ASP A 310 -12.78 -11.58 -5.22
C ASP A 310 -13.38 -11.58 -3.81
N TRP A 311 -14.50 -10.88 -3.60
CA TRP A 311 -15.18 -10.77 -2.32
C TRP A 311 -16.69 -10.74 -2.51
N ASP A 312 -17.45 -10.90 -1.43
CA ASP A 312 -18.90 -10.76 -1.50
C ASP A 312 -19.27 -9.30 -1.80
N GLY A 313 -19.71 -9.03 -3.03
CA GLY A 313 -20.01 -7.70 -3.52
C GLY A 313 -19.15 -7.23 -4.70
N GLY A 314 -18.10 -7.96 -5.09
CA GLY A 314 -17.34 -7.57 -6.27
C GLY A 314 -16.09 -8.39 -6.60
N LYS A 315 -15.51 -8.03 -7.74
CA LYS A 315 -14.25 -8.57 -8.22
C LYS A 315 -13.40 -7.43 -8.77
N TRP A 316 -12.11 -7.43 -8.45
CA TRP A 316 -11.11 -6.56 -9.05
C TRP A 316 -10.08 -7.40 -9.80
N LYS A 317 -9.58 -6.88 -10.92
CA LYS A 317 -8.47 -7.44 -11.66
C LYS A 317 -7.52 -6.31 -12.06
N GLY A 318 -6.23 -6.54 -11.91
CA GLY A 318 -5.22 -5.59 -12.35
C GLY A 318 -3.86 -6.26 -12.51
N VAL A 319 -2.90 -5.50 -13.00
CA VAL A 319 -1.50 -5.91 -13.15
C VAL A 319 -0.66 -4.93 -12.35
N LEU A 320 0.09 -5.45 -11.40
CA LEU A 320 0.94 -4.68 -10.50
C LEU A 320 2.37 -4.68 -11.05
N SER A 321 3.02 -3.53 -11.12
CA SER A 321 4.40 -3.45 -11.59
C SER A 321 5.35 -4.12 -10.61
N LEU A 322 6.27 -4.93 -11.12
CA LEU A 322 7.35 -5.47 -10.30
C LEU A 322 8.52 -4.50 -10.32
N ASP A 323 8.96 -4.07 -9.15
CA ASP A 323 10.14 -3.21 -9.00
C ASP A 323 11.43 -4.07 -9.00
N PRO A 324 12.31 -3.94 -10.02
CA PRO A 324 13.58 -4.64 -10.07
C PRO A 324 14.52 -4.25 -8.92
N GLU A 325 14.48 -3.00 -8.46
CA GLU A 325 15.37 -2.50 -7.39
C GLU A 325 15.02 -3.15 -6.06
N ALA A 326 13.73 -3.20 -5.71
CA ALA A 326 13.26 -3.91 -4.54
C ALA A 326 13.58 -5.42 -4.59
N LEU A 327 13.44 -6.08 -5.75
CA LEU A 327 13.79 -7.51 -5.88
C LEU A 327 15.29 -7.76 -5.72
N LEU A 328 16.14 -6.90 -6.29
CA LEU A 328 17.59 -6.98 -6.10
C LEU A 328 17.98 -6.69 -4.65
N THR A 329 17.33 -5.70 -4.02
CA THR A 329 17.52 -5.38 -2.60
C THR A 329 17.15 -6.58 -1.72
N ALA A 330 16.04 -7.26 -2.01
CA ALA A 330 15.65 -8.51 -1.33
C ALA A 330 16.74 -9.59 -1.43
N PHE A 331 17.36 -9.73 -2.60
CA PHE A 331 18.46 -10.68 -2.83
C PHE A 331 19.74 -10.36 -2.06
N ARG A 332 20.00 -9.07 -1.84
CA ARG A 332 21.13 -8.57 -1.05
C ARG A 332 20.87 -8.59 0.46
N SER A 333 19.61 -8.77 0.87
CA SER A 333 19.19 -8.75 2.27
C SER A 333 19.31 -10.13 2.92
N SER A 334 19.07 -10.20 4.22
CA SER A 334 18.99 -11.47 4.95
C SER A 334 17.84 -12.34 4.41
N ILE A 335 18.17 -13.52 3.91
CA ILE A 335 17.24 -14.51 3.35
C ILE A 335 16.68 -15.34 4.50
N ARG A 336 15.38 -15.27 4.76
CA ARG A 336 14.76 -16.01 5.87
C ARG A 336 14.91 -17.52 5.64
N LEU A 337 15.41 -18.23 6.64
CA LEU A 337 15.44 -19.69 6.62
C LEU A 337 14.07 -20.23 7.05
N LEU A 338 13.42 -20.97 6.16
CA LEU A 338 12.04 -21.43 6.32
C LEU A 338 11.96 -22.96 6.40
N GLY A 339 10.90 -23.49 7.01
CA GLY A 339 10.72 -24.95 7.12
C GLY A 339 11.38 -25.58 8.34
N TRP A 340 11.60 -24.81 9.40
CA TRP A 340 12.04 -25.32 10.69
C TRP A 340 11.04 -26.31 11.29
N THR A 341 11.56 -27.33 11.98
CA THR A 341 10.80 -28.36 12.69
C THR A 341 11.21 -28.41 14.16
N VAL A 342 10.26 -28.63 15.07
CA VAL A 342 10.55 -28.80 16.50
C VAL A 342 10.89 -30.26 16.78
N VAL A 343 12.12 -30.52 17.26
CA VAL A 343 12.59 -31.89 17.55
C VAL A 343 12.41 -32.26 19.02
N LYS A 344 12.57 -31.29 19.94
CA LYS A 344 12.47 -31.51 21.39
C LYS A 344 12.14 -30.21 22.12
N GLY A 345 11.32 -30.29 23.17
CA GLY A 345 10.98 -29.17 24.06
C GLY A 345 9.48 -29.00 24.25
N SER A 346 9.07 -28.35 25.33
CA SER A 346 7.71 -27.88 25.51
C SER A 346 7.52 -26.59 24.72
N ALA A 347 7.44 -26.70 23.40
CA ALA A 347 6.60 -25.73 22.71
C ALA A 347 5.23 -25.87 23.40
N GLY A 348 4.75 -24.81 24.04
CA GLY A 348 3.35 -24.79 24.46
C GLY A 348 2.48 -25.25 23.28
N PRO A 349 1.28 -25.81 23.51
CA PRO A 349 0.37 -26.11 22.39
C PRO A 349 0.38 -24.90 21.49
N ALA A 350 0.61 -25.07 20.18
CA ALA A 350 0.77 -23.96 19.24
C ALA A 350 -0.45 -23.02 19.37
N VAL A 351 -0.38 -22.04 20.27
CA VAL A 351 -1.46 -21.07 20.47
C VAL A 351 -1.22 -20.11 19.34
N ALA A 352 -1.72 -20.42 18.15
CA ALA A 352 -1.59 -19.62 16.93
C ALA A 352 -1.71 -18.12 17.28
N GLY A 353 -0.57 -17.52 17.58
CA GLY A 353 -0.47 -16.21 18.23
C GLY A 353 -0.49 -15.08 17.20
N GLY A 354 -0.34 -15.42 15.92
CA GLY A 354 -1.20 -14.87 14.89
C GLY A 354 -2.28 -15.93 14.66
N ALA A 355 -3.55 -15.55 14.75
CA ALA A 355 -4.72 -16.42 14.67
C ALA A 355 -4.52 -17.69 13.83
N ALA A 356 -5.09 -18.80 14.28
CA ALA A 356 -5.23 -19.99 13.45
C ALA A 356 -6.21 -19.67 12.29
N ILE A 357 -5.70 -19.03 11.24
CA ILE A 357 -6.42 -18.54 10.04
C ILE A 357 -6.45 -19.63 8.96
N TYR A 358 -6.50 -20.92 9.33
CA TYR A 358 -6.44 -22.02 8.35
C TYR A 358 -7.39 -23.14 8.72
N ASP A 359 -8.68 -22.90 8.49
CA ASP A 359 -9.72 -23.93 8.37
C ASP A 359 -10.02 -24.24 6.89
N SER A 360 -9.06 -23.98 5.99
CA SER A 360 -9.14 -24.26 4.57
C SER A 360 -8.07 -25.29 4.16
N GLU A 361 -8.44 -26.24 3.31
CA GLU A 361 -7.53 -27.21 2.64
C GLU A 361 -6.39 -26.58 1.80
N GLU A 362 -6.11 -25.28 1.94
CA GLU A 362 -5.03 -24.58 1.25
C GLU A 362 -3.68 -24.87 1.92
N GLU A 363 -2.67 -25.21 1.10
CA GLU A 363 -1.31 -25.44 1.58
C GLU A 363 -0.79 -24.23 2.39
N PRO A 364 -0.13 -24.48 3.53
CA PRO A 364 0.41 -23.43 4.37
C PRO A 364 1.38 -22.53 3.62
N HIS A 365 1.40 -21.25 4.01
CA HIS A 365 2.13 -20.22 3.30
C HIS A 365 3.64 -20.52 3.22
N PRO A 366 4.26 -20.57 2.02
CA PRO A 366 5.68 -20.90 1.88
C PRO A 366 6.60 -20.02 2.72
N LEU A 367 6.31 -18.71 2.83
CA LEU A 367 7.06 -17.77 3.69
C LEU A 367 6.55 -17.68 5.14
N ALA A 368 5.44 -18.34 5.49
CA ALA A 368 5.09 -18.45 6.89
C ALA A 368 5.93 -19.60 7.44
N ASN A 369 6.75 -19.31 8.45
CA ASN A 369 7.23 -20.39 9.27
C ASN A 369 6.01 -21.01 9.95
N LEU A 370 5.79 -22.29 9.66
CA LEU A 370 4.68 -23.09 10.19
C LEU A 370 4.78 -23.32 11.69
N ILE A 371 5.92 -22.95 12.27
CA ILE A 371 6.19 -22.96 13.69
C ILE A 371 6.19 -21.54 14.22
N GLN A 372 5.73 -21.38 15.45
CA GLN A 372 5.84 -20.12 16.16
C GLN A 372 7.29 -19.82 16.51
N LEU A 373 7.59 -18.53 16.66
CA LEU A 373 8.84 -18.12 17.28
C LEU A 373 8.93 -18.73 18.68
N PRO A 374 10.05 -19.38 19.04
CA PRO A 374 10.28 -19.83 20.39
C PRO A 374 10.09 -18.68 21.39
N ALA A 375 9.23 -18.87 22.39
CA ALA A 375 8.98 -17.87 23.43
C ALA A 375 9.89 -18.04 24.66
N SER A 376 10.68 -19.12 24.71
CA SER A 376 11.56 -19.44 25.83
C SER A 376 12.75 -20.30 25.40
N ALA A 377 13.74 -20.39 26.29
CA ALA A 377 14.88 -21.29 26.15
C ALA A 377 14.48 -22.78 26.13
N GLY A 378 15.38 -23.62 25.63
CA GLY A 378 15.31 -25.09 25.68
C GLY A 378 14.52 -25.75 24.54
N THR A 379 14.00 -24.98 23.57
CA THR A 379 13.36 -25.54 22.38
C THR A 379 14.44 -25.93 21.36
N THR A 380 14.44 -27.18 20.92
CA THR A 380 15.33 -27.67 19.87
C THR A 380 14.63 -27.61 18.52
N LEU A 381 15.17 -26.79 17.61
CA LEU A 381 14.71 -26.67 16.24
C LEU A 381 15.72 -27.31 15.28
N LEU A 382 15.21 -27.93 14.22
CA LEU A 382 15.97 -28.49 13.10
C LEU A 382 15.47 -27.87 11.81
N GLY A 383 16.39 -27.35 11.01
CA GLY A 383 16.12 -26.94 9.64
C GLY A 383 17.08 -27.62 8.67
N GLU A 384 16.54 -27.99 7.51
CA GLU A 384 17.25 -28.70 6.46
C GLU A 384 16.95 -28.02 5.12
N TRP A 385 18.01 -27.68 4.40
CA TRP A 385 17.92 -26.99 3.11
C TRP A 385 18.90 -27.57 2.09
N GLU A 386 18.55 -27.45 0.81
CA GLU A 386 19.47 -27.69 -0.31
C GLU A 386 19.79 -26.35 -0.99
N VAL A 387 21.07 -26.07 -1.23
CA VAL A 387 21.50 -24.79 -1.82
C VAL A 387 20.85 -24.63 -3.20
N PRO A 388 19.97 -23.62 -3.38
CA PRO A 388 19.32 -23.37 -4.66
C PRO A 388 20.36 -22.87 -5.66
N GLY A 389 20.13 -23.12 -6.94
CA GLY A 389 21.06 -22.70 -8.01
C GLY A 389 21.40 -21.20 -7.98
N TRP A 390 20.45 -20.37 -7.54
CA TRP A 390 20.60 -18.92 -7.41
C TRP A 390 21.62 -18.49 -6.35
N LEU A 391 21.85 -19.32 -5.32
CA LEU A 391 22.85 -19.08 -4.28
C LEU A 391 24.17 -19.80 -4.57
N SER A 392 24.25 -20.54 -5.67
CA SER A 392 25.46 -21.29 -6.00
C SER A 392 26.60 -20.37 -6.41
N GLY A 393 27.80 -20.63 -5.87
CA GLY A 393 29.01 -19.84 -6.07
C GLY A 393 29.17 -18.70 -5.06
N PHE A 394 28.24 -18.51 -4.13
CA PHE A 394 28.37 -17.53 -3.06
C PHE A 394 28.88 -18.17 -1.77
N THR A 395 29.35 -17.33 -0.86
CA THR A 395 29.63 -17.69 0.54
C THR A 395 28.44 -17.25 1.38
N LEU A 396 27.79 -18.20 2.03
CA LEU A 396 26.61 -17.95 2.87
C LEU A 396 26.99 -17.97 4.33
N ALA A 397 26.50 -16.99 5.10
CA ALA A 397 26.62 -16.97 6.55
C ALA A 397 25.24 -16.93 7.22
N LEU A 398 25.11 -17.61 8.34
CA LEU A 398 23.93 -17.58 9.18
C LEU A 398 23.84 -16.21 9.87
N ASP A 399 22.69 -15.56 9.73
CA ASP A 399 22.28 -14.37 10.47
C ASP A 399 21.41 -14.84 11.66
N ILE A 400 21.94 -14.70 12.87
CA ILE A 400 21.31 -15.16 14.11
C ILE A 400 20.74 -14.01 14.95
N GLU A 401 20.80 -12.77 14.47
CA GLU A 401 20.34 -11.62 15.25
C GLU A 401 18.83 -11.74 15.54
N GLY A 402 18.44 -11.52 16.80
CA GLY A 402 17.07 -11.71 17.27
C GLY A 402 16.66 -13.19 17.45
N ALA A 403 17.59 -14.14 17.31
CA ALA A 403 17.35 -15.57 17.49
C ALA A 403 18.43 -16.20 18.42
N PRO A 404 18.45 -15.87 19.72
CA PRO A 404 19.47 -16.39 20.65
C PRO A 404 19.36 -17.93 20.78
N GLY A 405 20.50 -18.62 20.68
CA GLY A 405 20.56 -20.07 20.75
C GLY A 405 21.95 -20.67 20.57
N GLU A 406 22.11 -21.91 21.03
CA GLU A 406 23.26 -22.74 20.71
C GLU A 406 23.08 -23.38 19.34
N TYR A 407 23.81 -22.88 18.33
CA TYR A 407 23.72 -23.37 16.96
C TYR A 407 24.72 -24.50 16.69
N ARG A 408 24.29 -25.45 15.86
CA ARG A 408 25.12 -26.53 15.32
C ARG A 408 24.88 -26.67 13.83
N LEU A 409 25.96 -26.73 13.07
CA LEU A 409 25.95 -27.02 11.64
C LEU A 409 26.44 -28.46 11.43
N ASP A 410 25.61 -29.32 10.85
CA ASP A 410 25.91 -30.76 10.66
C ASP A 410 26.42 -31.44 11.96
N SER A 411 25.76 -31.15 13.08
CA SER A 411 26.11 -31.59 14.44
C SER A 411 27.38 -30.98 15.07
N VAL A 412 28.09 -30.10 14.37
CA VAL A 412 29.28 -29.41 14.90
C VAL A 412 28.84 -28.09 15.56
N PRO A 413 29.15 -27.85 16.86
CA PRO A 413 28.92 -26.57 17.49
C PRO A 413 29.63 -25.45 16.74
N VAL A 414 28.91 -24.38 16.46
CA VAL A 414 29.47 -23.19 15.81
C VAL A 414 29.58 -22.08 16.84
N GLN A 415 30.75 -21.43 16.91
CA GLN A 415 31.02 -20.33 17.83
C GLN A 415 31.49 -19.10 17.04
N GLY A 416 31.09 -17.92 17.50
CA GLY A 416 31.47 -16.64 16.92
C GLY A 416 30.29 -15.85 16.36
N GLU A 417 30.54 -14.58 16.06
CA GLU A 417 29.54 -13.63 15.55
C GLU A 417 29.07 -13.95 14.12
N ARG A 418 29.83 -14.76 13.37
CA ARG A 418 29.52 -15.11 11.98
C ARG A 418 29.76 -16.60 11.74
N VAL A 419 28.67 -17.33 11.55
CA VAL A 419 28.70 -18.76 11.23
C VAL A 419 28.62 -18.92 9.71
N VAL A 420 29.66 -19.44 9.08
CA VAL A 420 29.64 -19.73 7.64
C VAL A 420 28.85 -21.02 7.41
N LEU A 421 27.75 -20.94 6.66
CA LEU A 421 26.94 -22.09 6.28
C LEU A 421 27.63 -22.92 5.18
N CYS A 422 28.20 -22.24 4.18
CA CYS A 422 29.04 -22.83 3.16
C CYS A 422 29.89 -21.75 2.47
N ALA A 423 31.05 -22.15 1.95
CA ALA A 423 31.93 -21.30 1.13
C ALA A 423 31.93 -21.81 -0.31
N ASP A 424 31.77 -20.92 -1.28
CA ASP A 424 31.57 -21.26 -2.70
C ASP A 424 30.52 -22.36 -2.90
N CYS A 425 29.34 -22.13 -2.30
CA CYS A 425 28.27 -23.11 -2.18
C CYS A 425 27.88 -23.72 -3.53
N ARG A 426 27.72 -25.05 -3.61
CA ARG A 426 27.30 -25.71 -4.84
C ARG A 426 25.81 -25.98 -4.81
N LYS A 427 25.16 -25.85 -5.95
CA LYS A 427 23.75 -26.23 -6.10
C LYS A 427 23.54 -27.66 -5.58
N GLY A 428 22.58 -27.84 -4.68
CA GLY A 428 22.24 -29.14 -4.08
C GLY A 428 23.09 -29.53 -2.87
N ASP A 429 24.07 -28.72 -2.46
CA ASP A 429 24.74 -28.91 -1.17
C ASP A 429 23.68 -28.84 -0.06
N ARG A 430 23.74 -29.80 0.87
CA ARG A 430 22.82 -29.86 2.01
C ARG A 430 23.34 -29.05 3.17
N ILE A 431 22.45 -28.30 3.80
CA ILE A 431 22.73 -27.52 5.00
C ILE A 431 21.76 -27.97 6.08
N GLN A 432 22.30 -28.50 7.17
CA GLN A 432 21.52 -28.86 8.35
C GLN A 432 21.89 -27.95 9.53
N VAL A 433 20.93 -27.19 10.03
CA VAL A 433 21.11 -26.36 11.22
C VAL A 433 20.23 -26.89 12.35
N VAL A 434 20.87 -27.21 13.48
CA VAL A 434 20.20 -27.52 14.73
C VAL A 434 20.44 -26.37 15.70
N VAL A 435 19.39 -25.89 16.35
CA VAL A 435 19.52 -24.85 17.38
C VAL A 435 18.77 -25.23 18.63
N ILE A 436 19.40 -25.01 19.78
CA ILE A 436 18.77 -25.06 21.09
C ILE A 436 18.56 -23.62 21.54
N THR A 437 17.31 -23.19 21.69
CA THR A 437 17.01 -21.79 22.00
C THR A 437 17.53 -21.42 23.38
N GLU A 438 18.09 -20.22 23.52
CA GLU A 438 18.57 -19.67 24.80
C GLU A 438 17.58 -18.65 25.40
N GLY A 439 16.57 -18.26 24.63
CA GLY A 439 15.58 -17.28 25.06
C GLY A 439 14.42 -17.16 24.06
N ALA A 440 13.61 -16.13 24.23
CA ALA A 440 12.60 -15.76 23.26
C ALA A 440 13.26 -15.28 21.96
N TRP A 441 12.71 -15.68 20.82
CA TRP A 441 13.12 -15.19 19.52
C TRP A 441 12.22 -14.02 19.10
N GLU A 442 12.85 -12.99 18.54
CA GLU A 442 12.18 -11.85 17.91
C GLU A 442 11.98 -12.09 16.41
N ARG A 443 12.87 -12.89 15.80
CA ARG A 443 12.79 -13.31 14.39
C ARG A 443 13.42 -14.68 14.18
N PHE A 444 13.11 -15.31 13.05
CA PHE A 444 13.80 -16.54 12.65
C PHE A 444 15.20 -16.20 12.10
N PRO A 445 16.18 -17.10 12.26
CA PRO A 445 17.49 -16.96 11.63
C PRO A 445 17.36 -16.80 10.11
N GLY A 446 18.28 -16.02 9.54
CA GLY A 446 18.42 -15.84 8.11
C GLY A 446 19.74 -16.39 7.58
N ALA A 447 19.91 -16.36 6.26
CA ALA A 447 21.16 -16.54 5.58
C ALA A 447 21.52 -15.25 4.84
N SER A 448 22.76 -14.81 4.94
CA SER A 448 23.29 -13.64 4.25
C SER A 448 24.39 -14.06 3.28
N ILE A 449 24.49 -13.36 2.14
CA ILE A 449 25.58 -13.54 1.19
C ILE A 449 26.71 -12.59 1.59
N ILE A 450 27.82 -13.13 2.10
CA ILE A 450 28.88 -12.30 2.69
C ILE A 450 29.98 -11.88 1.72
N ASP A 451 30.07 -12.56 0.57
CA ASP A 451 30.99 -12.22 -0.52
C ASP A 451 30.25 -11.53 -1.68
N LEU A 452 29.08 -10.93 -1.40
CA LEU A 452 28.34 -10.17 -2.38
C LEU A 452 29.03 -8.82 -2.61
N PRO A 453 29.50 -8.52 -3.82
CA PRO A 453 30.10 -7.23 -4.11
C PRO A 453 29.07 -6.11 -3.97
N GLU A 454 29.52 -4.95 -3.49
CA GLU A 454 28.69 -3.76 -3.48
C GLU A 454 28.40 -3.32 -4.92
N VAL A 455 27.12 -3.20 -5.24
CA VAL A 455 26.64 -2.75 -6.53
C VAL A 455 25.83 -1.48 -6.32
N THR A 456 26.24 -0.39 -6.97
CA THR A 456 25.43 0.82 -7.08
C THR A 456 24.44 0.64 -8.23
N VAL A 457 23.17 0.95 -7.95
CA VAL A 457 22.09 0.91 -8.94
C VAL A 457 21.46 2.28 -8.98
N ASP A 458 21.54 2.92 -10.13
CA ASP A 458 21.01 4.27 -10.36
C ASP A 458 19.67 4.25 -11.12
N SER A 459 19.19 3.07 -11.52
CA SER A 459 17.92 2.89 -12.23
C SER A 459 17.37 1.46 -12.18
N ALA A 460 16.05 1.35 -12.35
CA ALA A 460 15.35 0.07 -12.47
C ALA A 460 15.88 -0.82 -13.60
N ASP A 461 16.27 -0.23 -14.73
CA ASP A 461 16.86 -0.95 -15.87
C ASP A 461 18.21 -1.57 -15.46
N GLN A 462 19.04 -0.85 -14.71
CA GLN A 462 20.31 -1.37 -14.21
C GLN A 462 20.09 -2.49 -13.18
N ALA A 463 19.10 -2.36 -12.27
CA ALA A 463 18.72 -3.45 -11.37
C ALA A 463 18.26 -4.69 -12.14
N ALA A 464 17.44 -4.53 -13.17
CA ALA A 464 16.99 -5.62 -14.01
C ALA A 464 18.17 -6.33 -14.70
N GLU A 465 19.15 -5.56 -15.22
CA GLU A 465 20.38 -6.13 -15.80
C GLU A 465 21.22 -6.91 -14.78
N TRP A 466 21.31 -6.45 -13.53
CA TRP A 466 21.98 -7.21 -12.46
C TRP A 466 21.25 -8.50 -12.12
N LEU A 467 19.92 -8.44 -12.00
CA LEU A 467 19.07 -9.61 -11.77
C LEU A 467 19.22 -10.66 -12.90
N LYS A 468 19.47 -10.25 -14.15
CA LYS A 468 19.74 -11.19 -15.26
C LYS A 468 21.06 -11.96 -15.11
N LEU A 469 22.03 -11.41 -14.39
CA LEU A 469 23.33 -12.07 -14.16
C LEU A 469 23.29 -13.08 -13.02
N ILE A 470 22.30 -12.97 -12.13
CA ILE A 470 21.98 -13.97 -11.13
C ILE A 470 21.26 -15.08 -11.90
N ASP A 471 21.92 -16.21 -12.15
CA ASP A 471 21.38 -17.38 -12.89
C ASP A 471 21.44 -18.64 -12.00
N GLN A 472 20.56 -19.60 -12.25
CA GLN A 472 20.55 -20.91 -11.58
C GLN A 472 21.81 -21.73 -11.82
N LYS A 473 22.60 -21.38 -12.85
CA LYS A 473 23.90 -22.00 -13.16
C LYS A 473 25.05 -21.45 -12.31
N GLY A 474 24.74 -20.58 -11.35
CA GLY A 474 25.68 -20.01 -10.40
C GLY A 474 26.03 -18.56 -10.69
N SER A 475 26.50 -17.88 -9.65
CA SER A 475 26.74 -16.43 -9.61
C SER A 475 28.03 -15.97 -10.28
N ARG A 476 28.71 -16.83 -11.04
CA ARG A 476 30.02 -16.53 -11.64
C ARG A 476 30.00 -15.26 -12.49
N LYS A 477 29.04 -15.12 -13.40
CA LYS A 477 28.91 -13.94 -14.26
C LYS A 477 28.62 -12.66 -13.48
N PHE A 478 27.79 -12.77 -12.43
CA PHE A 478 27.49 -11.67 -11.52
C PHE A 478 28.77 -11.17 -10.84
N ARG A 479 29.55 -12.10 -10.26
CA ARG A 479 30.83 -11.80 -9.60
C ARG A 479 31.85 -11.21 -10.58
N GLU A 480 32.04 -11.82 -11.75
CA GLU A 480 32.97 -11.33 -12.78
C GLU A 480 32.66 -9.89 -13.22
N ARG A 481 31.38 -9.55 -13.44
CA ARG A 481 30.98 -8.18 -13.78
C ARG A 481 31.21 -7.21 -12.63
N ALA A 482 30.83 -7.58 -11.41
CA ALA A 482 30.99 -6.71 -10.25
C ALA A 482 32.47 -6.41 -9.96
N SER A 483 33.36 -7.42 -10.04
CA SER A 483 34.80 -7.21 -9.93
C SER A 483 35.37 -6.30 -11.03
N ALA A 484 34.78 -6.31 -12.24
CA ALA A 484 35.19 -5.42 -13.33
C ALA A 484 34.68 -3.98 -13.18
N THR A 485 33.67 -3.73 -12.35
CA THR A 485 33.05 -2.40 -12.17
C THR A 485 33.62 -1.68 -10.93
N GLY A 486 34.23 -2.42 -9.99
CA GLY A 486 34.86 -1.89 -8.77
C GLY A 486 36.35 -1.55 -8.90
N GLN A 487 36.89 -1.58 -10.12
CA GLN A 487 38.21 -1.03 -10.49
C GLN A 487 38.01 0.25 -11.29
#